data_AF-A0A5E6NX67-F1
#
_entry.id   AF-A0A5E6NX67-F1
#
_cell.length_a   1.000
_cell.length_b   1.000
_cell.length_c   1.000
_cell.angle_alpha   90.00
_cell.angle_beta   90.00
_cell.angle_gamma   90.00
#
_symmetry.space_group_name_H-M   'P 1'
#
loop_
_entity.id
_entity.type
_entity.pdbx_description
1 polymer ?
#
loop_
_entity_poly.entity_id
_entity_poly.type
_entity_poly.pdbx_seq_one_letter_code
_entity_poly.pdbx_strand_id
1 'polypeptide(L)' 'MDTDRVFDRNPSNDQPGFYVFLNTGNGFDSGKQWQSNLGGDENWKKSHNL' A
#
# COMPACT_ATOMS: atom_id res chain seq x y z
N MET A 1 -16.59 -11.42 5.11
CA MET A 1 -15.89 -11.05 3.86
C MET A 1 -14.83 -10.05 4.26
N ASP A 2 -13.57 -10.37 4.00
CA ASP A 2 -12.49 -9.38 4.18
C ASP A 2 -12.55 -8.34 3.05
N THR A 3 -12.09 -7.14 3.32
CA THR A 3 -11.91 -6.11 2.28
C THR A 3 -10.51 -6.21 1.70
N ASP A 4 -10.36 -5.81 0.43
CA ASP A 4 -9.04 -5.59 -0.16
C ASP A 4 -8.17 -4.71 0.75
N ARG A 5 -6.86 -4.96 0.76
CA ARG A 5 -5.92 -4.19 1.57
C ARG A 5 -5.02 -3.34 0.71
N VAL A 6 -4.85 -2.09 1.11
CA VAL A 6 -3.94 -1.14 0.47
C VAL A 6 -2.92 -0.67 1.50
N PHE A 7 -1.64 -0.73 1.14
CA PHE A 7 -0.52 -0.29 1.97
C PHE A 7 0.32 0.75 1.22
N ASP A 8 0.95 1.66 1.96
CA ASP A 8 1.93 2.63 1.44
C ASP A 8 3.37 2.11 1.43
N ARG A 9 3.55 0.84 1.82
CA ARG A 9 4.80 0.12 1.92
C ARG A 9 4.54 -1.37 1.76
N ASN A 10 5.47 -2.10 1.18
CA ASN A 10 5.37 -3.54 1.10
C ASN A 10 5.49 -4.16 2.50
N PRO A 11 4.49 -4.92 3.00
CA PRO A 11 4.53 -5.52 4.32
C PRO A 11 5.70 -6.49 4.55
N SER A 12 6.26 -7.06 3.46
CA SER A 12 7.31 -8.07 3.55
C SER A 12 8.73 -7.51 3.57
N ASN A 13 8.93 -6.27 3.11
CA ASN A 13 10.28 -5.69 2.97
C ASN A 13 10.37 -4.17 3.18
N ASP A 14 9.28 -3.53 3.63
CA ASP A 14 9.18 -2.09 3.92
C ASP A 14 9.46 -1.16 2.73
N GLN A 15 9.55 -1.69 1.50
CA GLN A 15 9.76 -0.88 0.30
C GLN A 15 8.59 0.11 0.13
N PRO A 16 8.85 1.43 0.01
CA PRO A 16 7.79 2.41 -0.21
C PRO A 16 7.06 2.22 -1.55
N GLY A 17 5.75 2.48 -1.55
CA GLY A 17 4.91 2.43 -2.75
C GLY A 17 3.47 2.03 -2.41
N PHE A 18 2.53 2.21 -3.34
CA PHE A 18 1.17 1.70 -3.13
C PHE A 18 1.10 0.23 -3.53
N TYR A 19 0.80 -0.63 -2.55
CA TYR A 19 0.63 -2.06 -2.73
C TYR A 19 -0.82 -2.44 -2.50
N VAL A 20 -1.41 -3.17 -3.45
CA VAL A 20 -2.78 -3.67 -3.37
C VAL A 20 -2.75 -5.19 -3.23
N PHE A 21 -3.44 -5.68 -2.20
CA PHE A 21 -3.66 -7.09 -1.90
C PHE A 21 -5.14 -7.38 -2.08
N LEU A 22 -5.47 -8.10 -3.15
CA LEU A 22 -6.85 -8.44 -3.51
C LEU A 22 -7.34 -9.62 -2.67
N ASN A 23 -8.52 -9.48 -2.07
CA ASN A 23 -9.17 -10.59 -1.38
C ASN A 23 -9.65 -11.64 -2.40
N THR A 24 -9.31 -12.90 -2.16
CA THR A 24 -9.69 -14.04 -3.02
C THR A 24 -10.87 -14.85 -2.45
N GLY A 25 -11.40 -14.46 -1.30
CA GLY A 25 -12.38 -15.23 -0.53
C GLY A 25 -11.76 -16.27 0.41
N ASN A 26 -10.46 -16.59 0.24
CA ASN A 26 -9.71 -17.53 1.09
C ASN A 26 -8.42 -16.90 1.67
N GLY A 27 -8.29 -15.58 1.59
CA GLY A 27 -7.07 -14.86 1.91
C GLY A 27 -6.79 -13.78 0.86
N PHE A 28 -5.51 -13.49 0.63
CA PHE A 28 -5.07 -12.44 -0.28
C PHE A 28 -4.13 -12.97 -1.35
N ASP A 29 -4.26 -12.47 -2.58
CA ASP A 29 -3.25 -12.62 -3.61
C ASP A 29 -1.94 -11.91 -3.22
N SER A 30 -0.83 -12.28 -3.87
CA SER A 30 0.44 -11.58 -3.71
C SER A 30 0.28 -10.09 -4.03
N GLY A 31 0.74 -9.22 -3.13
CA GLY A 31 0.62 -7.77 -3.29
C GLY A 31 1.20 -7.28 -4.61
N LYS A 32 0.39 -6.53 -5.37
CA LYS A 32 0.84 -5.84 -6.60
C LYS A 32 1.21 -4.41 -6.28
N GLN A 33 2.40 -3.98 -6.68
CA GLN A 33 2.79 -2.58 -6.62
C GLN A 33 2.11 -1.81 -7.75
N TRP A 34 1.27 -0.83 -7.42
CA TRP A 34 0.58 0.04 -8.39
C TRP A 34 1.28 1.38 -8.60
N GLN A 35 2.03 1.84 -7.60
CA GLN A 35 2.84 3.06 -7.70
C GLN A 35 4.12 2.86 -6.88
N SER A 36 5.28 3.15 -7.48
CA SER A 36 6.57 3.05 -6.82
C SER A 36 7.02 4.37 -6.20
N ASN A 37 6.62 5.51 -6.79
CA ASN A 37 7.01 6.82 -6.31
C ASN A 37 5.81 7.53 -5.69
N LEU A 38 5.91 7.82 -4.40
CA LEU A 38 4.88 8.52 -3.64
C LEU A 38 5.12 10.03 -3.55
N GLY A 39 5.85 10.59 -4.53
CA GLY A 39 6.14 12.03 -4.60
C GLY A 39 7.37 12.47 -3.79
N GLY A 40 8.36 11.60 -3.62
CA GLY A 40 9.57 11.89 -2.82
C GLY A 40 9.34 11.69 -1.32
N ASP A 41 9.67 12.70 -0.50
CA ASP A 41 9.71 12.74 0.99
C ASP A 41 8.35 12.49 1.69
N GLU A 42 7.60 11.47 1.25
CA GLU A 42 6.25 11.16 1.71
C GLU A 42 5.23 12.32 1.53
N ASN A 43 5.48 13.26 0.60
CA ASN A 43 4.61 14.43 0.35
C ASN A 43 3.14 14.09 0.03
N TRP A 44 2.86 12.85 -0.40
CA TRP A 44 1.51 12.34 -0.57
C TRP A 44 0.72 12.26 0.75
N LYS A 45 1.40 12.05 1.88
CA LYS A 45 0.84 12.27 3.21
C LYS A 45 0.92 13.76 3.47
N LYS A 46 -0.16 14.50 3.21
CA LYS A 46 -0.27 15.84 3.79
C LYS A 46 -0.13 15.71 5.31
N SER A 47 0.97 16.18 5.87
CA SER A 47 1.08 16.43 7.30
C SER A 47 0.04 17.49 7.65
N HIS A 48 -1.06 17.06 8.28
CA HIS A 48 -1.96 17.97 8.96
C HIS A 48 -1.26 18.43 10.23
N ASN A 49 -0.34 19.39 10.09
CA ASN A 49 0.16 20.16 11.21
C ASN A 49 -0.93 21.20 11.55
N LEU A 50 -1.78 20.87 12.53
CA LEU A 50 -2.53 21.87 13.30
C LEU A 50 -1.61 22.49 14.34
#